data_AF-A0A5J4NG96-F1
#
_entry.id   AF-A0A5J4NG96-F1
#
_cell.length_a   1.000
_cell.length_b   1.000
_cell.length_c   1.000
_cell.angle_alpha   90.00
_cell.angle_beta   90.00
_cell.angle_gamma   90.00
#
_symmetry.space_group_name_H-M   'P 1'
#
loop_
_entity.id
_entity.type
_entity.pdbx_description
1 polymer ?
#
loop_
_entity_poly.entity_id
_entity_poly.type
_entity_poly.pdbx_seq_one_letter_code
_entity_poly.pdbx_strand_id
1 'polypeptide(L)'
;MDYGARTSAEFLLFSGFVPARNPYNHVRATFGISTADPLGSKRRRMLQLIGLEIPLVCHITDKASSLADVLAFARVFTMNEEELDSLLSSNQHVHDGLRSSAPSSARAVDHKAIDFLVKRFQLLIMAYGSVITVTDPEHANLTPIQQHCELLRTQEIELLRSSIVHLETIRSSPDRSETLFTSDLSGMASVHL
;
A
#
# COMPACT_ATOMS: atom_id res chain seq x y z
N MET A 1 -24.23 -15.29 -16.30
CA MET A 1 -23.34 -16.30 -15.69
C MET A 1 -22.30 -15.54 -14.89
N ASP A 2 -22.27 -15.73 -13.58
CA ASP A 2 -21.25 -15.18 -12.70
C ASP A 2 -20.24 -16.29 -12.42
N TYR A 3 -18.97 -16.07 -12.74
CA TYR A 3 -17.88 -17.02 -12.52
C TYR A 3 -17.33 -16.96 -11.08
N GLY A 4 -17.90 -16.10 -10.23
CA GLY A 4 -17.51 -15.89 -8.85
C GLY A 4 -16.33 -14.92 -8.69
N ALA A 5 -15.94 -14.70 -7.43
CA ALA A 5 -14.88 -13.77 -7.02
C ALA A 5 -13.47 -14.33 -7.27
N ARG A 6 -13.16 -14.65 -8.53
CA ARG A 6 -11.89 -15.27 -8.94
C ARG A 6 -10.89 -14.23 -9.43
N THR A 7 -9.62 -14.43 -9.14
CA THR A 7 -8.50 -13.60 -9.62
C THR A 7 -8.24 -13.80 -11.11
N SER A 8 -7.54 -12.86 -11.75
CA SER A 8 -7.17 -13.00 -13.16
C SER A 8 -6.23 -14.19 -13.37
N ALA A 9 -5.36 -14.48 -12.41
CA ALA A 9 -4.50 -15.66 -12.43
C ALA A 9 -5.32 -16.96 -12.37
N GLU A 10 -6.35 -17.03 -11.52
CA GLU A 10 -7.25 -18.19 -11.47
C GLU A 10 -8.02 -18.37 -12.78
N PHE A 11 -8.54 -17.29 -13.38
CA PHE A 11 -9.19 -17.38 -14.69
C PHE A 11 -8.24 -17.91 -15.77
N LEU A 12 -6.99 -17.45 -15.78
CA LEU A 12 -6.00 -17.95 -16.73
C LEU A 12 -5.76 -19.44 -16.54
N LEU A 13 -5.47 -19.87 -15.31
CA LEU A 13 -5.07 -21.24 -15.00
C LEU A 13 -6.18 -22.27 -15.20
N PHE A 14 -7.42 -21.96 -14.79
CA PHE A 14 -8.51 -22.95 -14.79
C PHE A 14 -9.58 -22.67 -15.83
N SER A 15 -9.52 -21.55 -16.53
CA SER A 15 -10.51 -21.17 -17.54
C SER A 15 -9.88 -20.74 -18.87
N GLY A 16 -8.56 -20.60 -18.94
CA GLY A 16 -7.83 -20.36 -20.19
C GLY A 16 -7.92 -18.94 -20.74
N PHE A 17 -8.44 -17.99 -19.95
CA PHE A 17 -8.56 -16.59 -20.37
C PHE A 17 -8.30 -15.63 -19.21
N VAL A 18 -7.98 -14.38 -19.52
CA VAL A 18 -7.93 -13.28 -18.54
C VAL A 18 -9.01 -12.25 -18.92
N PRO A 19 -9.94 -11.91 -17.99
CA PRO A 19 -10.92 -10.86 -18.25
C PRO A 19 -10.23 -9.51 -18.47
N ALA A 20 -10.73 -8.67 -19.38
CA ALA A 20 -10.16 -7.34 -19.63
C ALA A 20 -10.11 -6.45 -18.37
N ARG A 21 -11.11 -6.58 -17.50
CA ARG A 21 -11.18 -5.96 -16.17
C ARG A 21 -11.66 -7.00 -15.16
N ASN A 22 -10.99 -7.10 -14.02
CA ASN A 22 -11.37 -7.99 -12.94
C ASN A 22 -11.25 -7.28 -11.57
N PRO A 23 -12.37 -6.96 -10.89
CA PRO A 23 -12.34 -6.27 -9.60
C PRO A 23 -11.83 -7.14 -8.43
N TYR A 24 -11.67 -8.45 -8.65
CA TYR A 24 -11.15 -9.39 -7.65
C TYR A 24 -9.66 -9.69 -7.84
N ASN A 25 -9.03 -9.11 -8.88
CA ASN A 25 -7.60 -9.29 -9.09
C ASN A 25 -6.79 -8.54 -8.04
N HIS A 26 -5.63 -9.10 -7.69
CA HIS A 26 -4.74 -8.52 -6.71
C HIS A 26 -3.30 -8.98 -6.94
N VAL A 27 -2.34 -8.22 -6.45
CA VAL A 27 -0.93 -8.65 -6.40
C VAL A 27 -0.61 -9.16 -5.01
N ARG A 28 -0.21 -10.42 -4.90
CA ARG A 28 0.27 -10.98 -3.63
C ARG A 28 1.69 -10.50 -3.36
N ALA A 29 1.90 -9.77 -2.28
CA ALA A 29 3.22 -9.34 -1.81
C ALA A 29 3.50 -9.88 -0.40
N THR A 30 4.77 -10.14 -0.11
CA THR A 30 5.22 -10.66 1.19
C THR A 30 6.29 -9.73 1.75
N PHE A 31 6.09 -9.33 3.01
CA PHE A 31 6.95 -8.42 3.74
C PHE A 31 7.49 -9.12 4.99
N GLY A 32 8.79 -9.05 5.21
CA GLY A 32 9.46 -9.76 6.29
C GLY A 32 10.60 -8.95 6.88
N ILE A 33 11.03 -9.37 8.07
CA ILE A 33 12.19 -8.81 8.76
C ILE A 33 13.36 -9.77 8.55
N SER A 34 14.41 -9.28 7.88
CA SER A 34 15.64 -10.05 7.64
C SER A 34 16.25 -10.55 8.97
N THR A 35 16.89 -11.72 8.93
CA THR A 35 17.67 -12.22 10.08
C THR A 35 18.93 -11.40 10.33
N ALA A 36 19.45 -10.74 9.30
CA ALA A 36 20.61 -9.85 9.38
C ALA A 36 20.27 -8.42 9.85
N ASP A 37 18.99 -8.12 10.08
CA ASP A 37 18.57 -6.82 10.57
C ASP A 37 18.95 -6.65 12.07
N PRO A 38 19.81 -5.68 12.42
CA PRO A 38 20.24 -5.46 13.81
C PRO A 38 19.06 -5.12 14.75
N LEU A 39 18.01 -4.47 14.24
CA LEU A 39 16.81 -4.12 15.02
C LEU A 39 15.70 -5.15 14.85
N GLY A 40 15.99 -6.31 14.25
CA GLY A 40 14.97 -7.27 13.83
C GLY A 40 14.13 -7.82 14.99
N SER A 41 14.72 -8.00 16.18
CA SER A 41 13.99 -8.45 17.38
C SER A 41 12.97 -7.39 17.84
N LYS A 42 13.40 -6.14 17.96
CA LYS A 42 12.54 -4.99 18.34
C LYS A 42 11.42 -4.78 17.34
N ARG A 43 11.71 -4.80 16.03
CA ARG A 43 10.71 -4.67 14.97
C ARG A 43 9.68 -5.80 15.00
N ARG A 44 10.11 -7.06 15.10
CA ARG A 44 9.17 -8.20 15.23
C ARG A 44 8.29 -8.07 16.46
N ARG A 45 8.85 -7.67 17.60
CA ARG A 45 8.09 -7.45 18.82
C ARG A 45 7.04 -6.35 18.66
N MET A 46 7.41 -5.22 18.07
CA MET A 46 6.49 -4.12 17.82
C MET A 46 5.37 -4.52 16.84
N LEU A 47 5.70 -5.26 15.77
CA LEU A 47 4.73 -5.78 14.81
C LEU A 47 3.71 -6.72 15.49
N GLN A 48 4.17 -7.59 16.39
CA GLN A 48 3.29 -8.44 17.20
C GLN A 48 2.35 -7.62 18.10
N LEU A 49 2.85 -6.54 18.73
CA LEU A 49 2.05 -5.68 19.61
C LEU A 49 0.93 -4.95 18.86
N ILE A 50 1.15 -4.60 17.59
CA ILE A 50 0.11 -4.04 16.70
C ILE A 50 -0.71 -5.12 15.98
N GLY A 51 -0.53 -6.40 16.34
CA GLY A 51 -1.29 -7.53 15.79
C GLY A 51 -0.95 -7.89 14.35
N LEU A 52 0.26 -7.59 13.86
CA LEU A 52 0.74 -8.03 12.56
C LEU A 52 1.62 -9.27 12.69
N GLU A 53 1.25 -10.32 11.97
CA GLU A 53 2.03 -11.53 11.84
C GLU A 53 3.13 -11.37 10.78
N ILE A 54 4.29 -11.98 11.03
CA ILE A 54 5.45 -11.93 10.13
C ILE A 54 5.82 -13.35 9.69
N PRO A 55 6.00 -13.61 8.38
CA PRO A 55 5.95 -12.65 7.28
C PRO A 55 4.53 -12.15 6.99
N LEU A 56 4.39 -10.84 6.78
CA LEU A 56 3.13 -10.22 6.42
C LEU A 56 2.84 -10.53 4.95
N VAL A 57 1.79 -11.30 4.70
CA VAL A 57 1.27 -11.57 3.35
C VAL A 57 0.10 -10.63 3.10
N CYS A 58 0.18 -9.84 2.04
CA CYS A 58 -0.87 -8.89 1.67
C CYS A 58 -1.28 -9.06 0.20
N HIS A 59 -2.54 -8.73 -0.06
CA HIS A 59 -3.12 -8.73 -1.40
C HIS A 59 -3.38 -7.29 -1.80
N ILE A 60 -2.52 -6.75 -2.66
CA ILE A 60 -2.60 -5.37 -3.13
C ILE A 60 -3.70 -5.28 -4.17
N THR A 61 -4.68 -4.40 -3.93
CA THR A 61 -5.83 -4.16 -4.80
C THR A 61 -5.86 -2.69 -5.22
N ASP A 62 -6.86 -2.31 -6.02
CA ASP A 62 -7.14 -0.90 -6.35
C ASP A 62 -7.69 -0.09 -5.15
N LYS A 63 -8.04 -0.75 -4.04
CA LYS A 63 -8.56 -0.10 -2.84
C LYS A 63 -7.43 0.37 -1.93
N ALA A 64 -7.51 1.63 -1.51
CA ALA A 64 -6.63 2.25 -0.51
C ALA A 64 -6.52 1.42 0.79
N SER A 65 -7.63 0.80 1.22
CA SER A 65 -7.67 -0.04 2.42
C SER A 65 -6.76 -1.27 2.34
N SER A 66 -6.41 -1.74 1.14
CA SER A 66 -5.50 -2.88 0.98
C SER A 66 -4.05 -2.55 1.38
N LEU A 67 -3.71 -1.27 1.53
CA LEU A 67 -2.39 -0.81 1.94
C LEU A 67 -2.25 -0.57 3.44
N ALA A 68 -3.32 -0.66 4.24
CA ALA A 68 -3.31 -0.30 5.66
C ALA A 68 -2.27 -1.09 6.47
N ASP A 69 -2.32 -2.42 6.41
CA ASP A 69 -1.38 -3.27 7.14
C ASP A 69 0.05 -3.17 6.60
N VAL A 70 0.20 -2.92 5.30
CA VAL A 70 1.50 -2.73 4.64
C VAL A 70 2.15 -1.41 5.05
N LEU A 71 1.36 -0.35 5.21
CA LEU A 71 1.79 0.93 5.78
C LEU A 71 2.17 0.79 7.25
N ALA A 72 1.37 0.09 8.05
CA ALA A 72 1.68 -0.18 9.45
C ALA A 72 3.00 -0.97 9.60
N PHE A 73 3.23 -1.97 8.75
CA PHE A 73 4.51 -2.66 8.65
C PHE A 73 5.65 -1.70 8.30
N ALA A 74 5.48 -0.89 7.25
CA ALA A 74 6.50 0.03 6.76
C ALA A 74 6.87 1.12 7.80
N ARG A 75 5.91 1.59 8.60
CA ARG A 75 6.15 2.49 9.73
C ARG A 75 7.15 1.86 10.71
N VAL A 76 6.87 0.65 11.19
CA VAL A 76 7.78 -0.06 12.11
C VAL A 76 9.12 -0.39 11.45
N PHE A 77 9.09 -0.79 10.18
CA PHE A 77 10.29 -1.17 9.43
C PHE A 77 11.28 -0.01 9.28
N THR A 78 10.78 1.22 9.14
CA THR A 78 11.62 2.41 8.90
C THR A 78 11.97 3.20 10.16
N MET A 79 11.52 2.74 11.33
CA MET A 79 11.91 3.33 12.61
C MET A 79 13.37 3.04 12.95
N ASN A 80 14.02 4.02 13.57
CA ASN A 80 15.31 3.84 14.22
C ASN A 80 15.14 3.18 15.61
N GLU A 81 16.26 3.00 16.31
CA GLU A 81 16.26 2.32 17.60
C GLU A 81 15.52 3.12 18.68
N GLU A 82 15.74 4.43 18.73
CA GLU A 82 15.14 5.32 19.73
C GLU A 82 13.62 5.41 19.58
N GLU A 83 13.12 5.51 18.34
CA GLU A 83 11.69 5.49 18.01
C GLU A 83 11.05 4.16 18.43
N LEU A 84 11.72 3.03 18.19
CA LEU A 84 11.22 1.70 18.60
C LEU A 84 11.19 1.56 20.11
N ASP A 85 12.22 1.97 20.84
CA ASP A 85 12.27 1.84 22.29
C ASP A 85 11.21 2.68 23.00
N SER A 86 10.97 3.89 22.49
CA SER A 86 9.88 4.76 22.94
C SER A 86 8.51 4.10 22.73
N LEU A 87 8.26 3.51 21.56
CA LEU A 87 7.01 2.83 21.26
C LEU A 87 6.82 1.54 22.04
N LEU A 88 7.86 0.74 22.22
CA LEU A 88 7.81 -0.49 23.03
C LEU A 88 7.51 -0.20 24.50
N SER A 89 7.87 0.98 24.99
CA SER A 89 7.57 1.45 26.35
C SER A 89 6.21 2.18 26.45
N SER A 90 5.55 2.43 25.32
CA SER A 90 4.26 3.12 25.26
C SER A 90 3.07 2.20 25.55
N ASN A 91 1.90 2.79 25.77
CA ASN A 91 0.66 2.05 26.04
C ASN A 91 -0.01 1.50 24.76
N GLN A 92 -0.99 0.62 24.95
CA GLN A 92 -1.74 -0.02 23.86
C GLN A 92 -2.43 0.96 22.92
N HIS A 93 -2.93 2.11 23.41
CA HIS A 93 -3.60 3.10 22.58
C HIS A 93 -2.66 3.67 21.50
N VAL A 94 -1.38 3.87 21.83
CA VAL A 94 -0.37 4.29 20.86
C VAL A 94 -0.11 3.20 19.82
N HIS A 95 -0.10 1.92 20.25
CA HIS A 95 0.09 0.77 19.37
C HIS A 95 -1.07 0.63 18.37
N ASP A 96 -2.30 0.74 18.86
CA ASP A 96 -3.51 0.71 18.03
C ASP A 96 -3.51 1.86 17.03
N GLY A 97 -3.11 3.06 17.46
CA GLY A 97 -2.91 4.22 16.60
C GLY A 97 -1.88 3.98 15.50
N LEU A 98 -0.78 3.27 15.77
CA LEU A 98 0.26 3.00 14.76
C LEU A 98 -0.26 2.19 13.58
N ARG A 99 -1.20 1.26 13.82
CA ARG A 99 -1.83 0.46 12.75
C ARG A 99 -3.04 1.14 12.12
N SER A 100 -3.94 1.68 12.93
CA SER A 100 -5.26 2.16 12.49
C SER A 100 -5.27 3.61 12.01
N SER A 101 -4.27 4.42 12.38
CA SER A 101 -4.23 5.82 11.95
C SER A 101 -4.08 5.95 10.44
N ALA A 102 -4.93 6.80 9.88
CA ALA A 102 -4.78 7.26 8.50
C ALA A 102 -3.36 7.85 8.32
N PRO A 103 -2.69 7.57 7.19
CA PRO A 103 -1.41 8.18 6.90
C PRO A 103 -1.59 9.68 6.70
N SER A 104 -0.67 10.47 7.27
CA SER A 104 -0.68 11.93 7.20
C SER A 104 0.67 12.45 6.72
N SER A 105 0.62 13.43 5.82
CA SER A 105 1.79 14.19 5.35
C SER A 105 2.43 15.06 6.45
N ALA A 106 1.83 15.19 7.64
CA ALA A 106 2.48 15.85 8.77
C ALA A 106 3.44 14.93 9.52
N ARG A 107 3.30 13.60 9.37
CA ARG A 107 4.05 12.61 10.15
C ARG A 107 5.32 12.18 9.41
N ALA A 108 6.48 12.44 10.00
CA ALA A 108 7.77 12.01 9.44
C ALA A 108 7.87 10.48 9.25
N VAL A 109 7.25 9.70 10.15
CA VAL A 109 7.20 8.23 10.02
C VAL A 109 6.41 7.77 8.79
N ASP A 110 5.35 8.50 8.41
CA ASP A 110 4.55 8.17 7.23
C ASP A 110 5.33 8.42 5.94
N HIS A 111 6.15 9.48 5.88
CA HIS A 111 7.04 9.72 4.75
C HIS A 111 8.06 8.59 4.56
N LYS A 112 8.76 8.21 5.63
CA LYS A 112 9.72 7.10 5.59
C LYS A 112 9.05 5.80 5.11
N ALA A 113 7.87 5.51 5.66
CA ALA A 113 7.08 4.34 5.29
C ALA A 113 6.65 4.37 3.81
N ILE A 114 6.12 5.51 3.34
CA ILE A 114 5.71 5.71 1.94
C ILE A 114 6.91 5.54 1.00
N ASP A 115 8.05 6.16 1.29
CA ASP A 115 9.27 6.04 0.48
C ASP A 115 9.75 4.59 0.36
N PHE A 116 9.69 3.84 1.47
CA PHE A 116 10.00 2.41 1.47
C PHE A 116 9.04 1.63 0.55
N LEU A 117 7.73 1.87 0.66
CA LEU A 117 6.73 1.16 -0.13
C LEU A 117 6.79 1.50 -1.61
N VAL A 118 6.97 2.79 -1.95
CA VAL A 118 7.14 3.23 -3.34
C VAL A 118 8.34 2.53 -3.97
N LYS A 119 9.50 2.53 -3.30
CA LYS A 119 10.69 1.80 -3.77
C LYS A 119 10.43 0.31 -3.90
N ARG A 120 9.74 -0.30 -2.94
CA ARG A 120 9.44 -1.74 -2.95
C ARG A 120 8.52 -2.13 -4.12
N PHE A 121 7.48 -1.34 -4.38
CA PHE A 121 6.56 -1.55 -5.49
C PHE A 121 7.23 -1.28 -6.84
N GLN A 122 8.11 -0.28 -6.94
CA GLN A 122 8.95 -0.09 -8.12
C GLN A 122 9.84 -1.31 -8.39
N LEU A 123 10.47 -1.89 -7.36
CA LEU A 123 11.25 -3.13 -7.50
C LEU A 123 10.38 -4.32 -7.94
N LEU A 124 9.14 -4.43 -7.45
CA LEU A 124 8.21 -5.46 -7.93
C LEU A 124 7.88 -5.25 -9.40
N ILE A 125 7.56 -4.03 -9.83
CA ILE A 125 7.30 -3.69 -11.23
C ILE A 125 8.51 -4.03 -12.10
N MET A 126 9.72 -3.67 -11.68
CA MET A 126 10.95 -3.98 -12.42
C MET A 126 11.16 -5.49 -12.58
N ALA A 127 10.77 -6.30 -11.59
CA ALA A 127 10.88 -7.75 -11.66
C ALA A 127 9.97 -8.39 -12.73
N TYR A 128 8.90 -7.71 -13.16
CA TYR A 128 8.11 -8.19 -14.30
C TYR A 128 8.86 -8.05 -15.62
N GLY A 129 9.77 -7.09 -15.77
CA GLY A 129 10.44 -6.79 -17.05
C GLY A 129 9.53 -6.06 -18.05
N SER A 130 9.92 -6.05 -19.32
CA SER A 130 9.14 -5.40 -20.39
C SER A 130 7.84 -6.16 -20.67
N VAL A 131 6.75 -5.43 -20.85
CA VAL A 131 5.41 -5.96 -21.12
C VAL A 131 4.97 -5.52 -22.50
N ILE A 132 4.35 -6.43 -23.25
CA ILE A 132 3.77 -6.14 -24.56
C ILE A 132 2.28 -5.90 -24.35
N THR A 133 1.84 -4.67 -24.54
CA THR A 133 0.46 -4.24 -24.36
C THR A 133 -0.36 -4.41 -25.63
N VAL A 134 -1.68 -4.33 -25.53
CA VAL A 134 -2.59 -4.39 -26.68
C VAL A 134 -2.36 -3.28 -27.73
N THR A 135 -1.67 -2.20 -27.35
CA THR A 135 -1.31 -1.09 -28.25
C THR A 135 -0.01 -1.33 -29.01
N ASP A 136 0.78 -2.33 -28.62
CA ASP A 136 2.06 -2.63 -29.27
C ASP A 136 1.86 -3.45 -30.55
N PRO A 137 2.57 -3.15 -31.65
CA PRO A 137 2.42 -3.88 -32.91
C PRO A 137 2.81 -5.36 -32.77
N GLU A 138 3.74 -5.66 -31.85
CA GLU A 138 4.20 -7.02 -31.57
C GLU A 138 3.12 -7.89 -30.92
N HIS A 139 2.12 -7.29 -30.27
CA HIS A 139 1.02 -8.01 -29.61
C HIS A 139 0.21 -8.87 -30.58
N ALA A 140 0.07 -8.43 -31.85
CA ALA A 140 -0.62 -9.18 -32.89
C ALA A 140 0.08 -10.49 -33.27
N ASN A 141 1.39 -10.59 -32.99
CA ASN A 141 2.19 -11.78 -33.28
C ASN A 141 2.14 -12.81 -32.14
N LEU A 142 1.56 -12.46 -30.99
CA LEU A 142 1.42 -13.36 -29.85
C LEU A 142 0.31 -14.37 -30.08
N THR A 143 0.53 -15.59 -29.60
CA THR A 143 -0.55 -16.60 -29.50
C THR A 143 -1.63 -16.14 -28.52
N PRO A 144 -2.88 -16.65 -28.60
CA PRO A 144 -3.94 -16.25 -27.69
C PRO A 144 -3.58 -16.41 -26.20
N ILE A 145 -2.86 -17.47 -25.85
CA ILE A 145 -2.44 -17.68 -24.45
C ILE A 145 -1.37 -16.68 -24.01
N GLN A 146 -0.43 -16.32 -24.89
CA GLN A 146 0.57 -15.30 -24.62
C GLN A 146 -0.07 -13.92 -24.42
N GLN A 147 -1.08 -13.58 -25.23
CA GLN A 147 -1.86 -12.35 -25.03
C GLN A 147 -2.52 -12.30 -23.65
N HIS A 148 -3.06 -13.42 -23.17
CA HIS A 148 -3.61 -13.48 -21.81
C HIS A 148 -2.54 -13.39 -20.72
N CYS A 149 -1.36 -13.99 -20.91
CA CYS A 149 -0.23 -13.81 -19.99
C CYS A 149 0.22 -12.35 -19.92
N GLU A 150 0.35 -11.66 -21.06
CA GLU A 150 0.69 -10.23 -21.10
C GLU A 150 -0.40 -9.35 -20.46
N LEU A 151 -1.68 -9.69 -20.67
CA LEU A 151 -2.78 -9.00 -20.01
C LEU A 151 -2.75 -9.17 -18.49
N LEU A 152 -2.46 -10.38 -17.98
CA LEU A 152 -2.30 -10.61 -16.54
C LEU A 152 -1.16 -9.76 -15.97
N ARG A 153 0.02 -9.78 -16.61
CA ARG A 153 1.19 -8.97 -16.21
C ARG A 153 0.86 -7.49 -16.19
N THR A 154 0.17 -7.01 -17.24
CA THR A 154 -0.28 -5.61 -17.35
C THR A 154 -1.19 -5.22 -16.18
N GLN A 155 -2.20 -6.05 -15.88
CA GLN A 155 -3.13 -5.79 -14.78
C GLN A 155 -2.43 -5.73 -13.42
N GLU A 156 -1.48 -6.63 -13.15
CA GLU A 156 -0.73 -6.64 -11.90
C GLU A 156 0.19 -5.42 -11.76
N ILE A 157 0.86 -5.01 -12.84
CA ILE A 157 1.69 -3.79 -12.85
C ILE A 157 0.82 -2.54 -12.62
N GLU A 158 -0.37 -2.47 -13.23
CA GLU A 158 -1.28 -1.33 -13.04
C GLU A 158 -1.78 -1.24 -11.60
N LEU A 159 -2.03 -2.36 -10.92
CA LEU A 159 -2.35 -2.35 -9.48
C LEU A 159 -1.21 -1.78 -8.64
N LEU A 160 0.04 -2.16 -8.93
CA LEU A 160 1.22 -1.63 -8.25
C LEU A 160 1.43 -0.14 -8.55
N ARG A 161 1.27 0.30 -9.80
CA ARG A 161 1.35 1.72 -10.20
C ARG A 161 0.27 2.55 -9.52
N SER A 162 -0.97 2.08 -9.53
CA SER A 162 -2.09 2.74 -8.84
C SER A 162 -1.81 2.89 -7.34
N SER A 163 -1.23 1.85 -6.72
CA SER A 163 -0.82 1.90 -5.31
C SER A 163 0.27 2.95 -5.05
N ILE A 164 1.26 3.07 -5.94
CA ILE A 164 2.28 4.14 -5.87
C ILE A 164 1.64 5.52 -5.96
N VAL A 165 0.78 5.75 -6.96
CA VAL A 165 0.08 7.04 -7.13
C VAL A 165 -0.75 7.38 -5.89
N HIS A 166 -1.40 6.40 -5.28
CA HIS A 166 -2.17 6.60 -4.05
C HIS A 166 -1.29 7.03 -2.87
N LEU A 167 -0.16 6.34 -2.65
CA LEU A 167 0.81 6.68 -1.60
C LEU A 167 1.41 8.08 -1.80
N GLU A 168 1.72 8.43 -3.05
CA GLU A 168 2.21 9.75 -3.44
C GLU A 168 1.17 10.85 -3.18
N THR A 169 -0.09 10.58 -3.49
CA THR A 169 -1.20 11.50 -3.23
C THR A 169 -1.34 11.79 -1.73
N ILE A 170 -1.24 10.75 -0.89
CA ILE A 170 -1.23 10.89 0.57
C ILE A 170 -0.07 11.79 1.02
N ARG A 171 1.12 11.57 0.47
CA ARG A 171 2.33 12.34 0.82
C ARG A 171 2.20 13.82 0.46
N SER A 172 1.55 14.14 -0.66
CA SER A 172 1.39 15.52 -1.14
C SER A 172 0.14 16.24 -0.62
N SER A 173 -0.83 15.53 -0.03
CA SER A 173 -2.06 16.16 0.47
C SER A 173 -1.76 16.97 1.74
N PRO A 174 -2.06 18.29 1.80
CA PRO A 174 -2.01 19.03 3.05
C PRO A 174 -3.03 18.45 4.04
N ASP A 175 -2.66 18.40 5.32
CA ASP A 175 -3.50 17.82 6.36
C ASP A 175 -4.79 18.65 6.51
N ARG A 176 -5.97 18.01 6.42
CA ARG A 176 -7.27 18.71 6.46
C ARG A 176 -7.63 19.26 7.86
N SER A 177 -6.77 19.06 8.84
CA SER A 177 -6.98 19.37 10.26
C SER A 177 -6.79 20.84 10.64
N GLU A 178 -6.26 21.71 9.77
CA GLU A 178 -6.08 23.14 10.10
C GLU A 178 -7.23 24.07 9.69
N THR A 179 -8.25 23.58 8.98
CA THR A 179 -9.34 24.46 8.45
C THR A 179 -10.57 24.60 9.35
N LEU A 180 -10.61 23.95 10.51
CA LEU A 180 -11.77 24.00 11.43
C LEU A 180 -11.59 24.92 12.65
N PHE A 181 -10.44 25.58 12.81
CA PHE A 181 -10.18 26.41 14.01
C PHE A 181 -10.11 27.92 13.78
N THR A 182 -10.28 28.42 12.56
CA THR A 182 -10.11 29.85 12.25
C THR A 182 -11.38 30.61 11.83
N SER A 183 -12.55 29.97 11.76
CA SER A 183 -13.79 30.65 11.34
C SER A 183 -14.69 31.16 12.47
N ASP A 184 -14.45 30.82 13.75
CA ASP A 184 -15.38 31.12 14.86
C ASP A 184 -15.03 32.36 15.71
N LEU A 185 -14.05 33.20 15.30
CA LEU A 185 -13.66 34.39 16.08
C LEU A 185 -13.88 35.76 15.39
N SER A 186 -14.54 35.82 14.22
CA SER A 186 -14.84 37.11 13.55
C SER A 186 -16.26 37.64 13.76
N GLY A 187 -17.09 37.00 14.59
CA GLY A 187 -18.53 37.27 14.67
C GLY A 187 -19.05 38.00 15.93
N MET A 188 -18.20 38.53 16.80
CA MET A 188 -18.67 39.22 18.02
C MET A 188 -17.85 40.47 18.36
N ALA A 189 -18.01 41.56 17.60
CA ALA A 189 -17.71 42.90 18.09
C ALA A 189 -18.40 43.99 17.24
N SER A 190 -19.57 44.45 17.69
CA SER A 190 -20.07 45.84 17.66
C SER A 190 -21.59 45.90 17.44
N VAL A 191 -22.32 45.81 18.55
CA VAL A 191 -23.61 46.49 18.73
C VAL A 191 -23.48 47.27 20.05
N HIS A 192 -24.01 48.50 20.06
CA HIS A 192 -23.97 49.56 21.09
C HIS A 192 -22.81 50.56 20.88
N LEU A 193 -23.03 51.85 20.63
CA LEU A 193 -24.18 52.75 20.76
C LEU A 193 -24.17 53.78 19.62
#